data_AF-A0A6A7B6B5-F1
#
_entry.id   AF-A0A6A7B6B5-F1
#
_cell.length_a   1.000
_cell.length_b   1.000
_cell.length_c   1.000
_cell.angle_alpha   90.00
_cell.angle_beta   90.00
_cell.angle_gamma   90.00
#
_symmetry.space_group_name_H-M   'P 1'
#
loop_
_entity.id
_entity.type
_entity.pdbx_description
1 polymer ?
#
loop_
_entity_poly.entity_id
_entity_poly.type
_entity_poly.pdbx_seq_one_letter_code
_entity_poly.pdbx_strand_id
1 'polypeptide(L)'
;MAKTAKTISLYTPVTKLTVPDLVISPYQTFDQVLQGVRLAINSKYAALYTVDAKSIASVEALEDDQRVLVAVSKEEVMLPDAVAGFVVYCGEEGDDVGVEVEGGWGDWDDLTDREKCDHITSLNTMKPTTRNKLRITRSYQSVAADLAEIEKVIKASDTGPVALPDAEFNIENRWNLTYDHFIPPAHCPPRFKTNGAIWSPPVLAALDVLSSFTHGQARLAAEFLEEAMKMRVDEGGETDMVVKYEDVRDAVALVYERAGIIPAKLTKKGGKKGGGKERRKAARGKGRKVGGLNA
;
A
#
# COMPACT_ATOMS: atom_id res chain seq x y z
N MET A 1 -34.77 -26.14 1.15
CA MET A 1 -34.33 -24.78 0.72
C MET A 1 -33.67 -24.93 -0.64
N ALA A 2 -34.05 -24.13 -1.64
CA ALA A 2 -33.44 -24.20 -2.97
C ALA A 2 -31.99 -23.69 -2.89
N LYS A 3 -31.02 -24.47 -3.35
CA LYS A 3 -29.63 -24.01 -3.46
C LYS A 3 -29.53 -23.10 -4.68
N THR A 4 -29.29 -21.82 -4.48
CA THR A 4 -29.08 -20.84 -5.54
C THR A 4 -27.59 -20.73 -5.86
N ALA A 5 -27.27 -20.28 -7.08
CA ALA A 5 -25.89 -19.89 -7.41
C ALA A 5 -25.47 -18.69 -6.55
N LYS A 6 -24.18 -18.60 -6.25
CA LYS A 6 -23.58 -17.49 -5.52
C LYS A 6 -22.57 -16.80 -6.41
N THR A 7 -22.45 -15.50 -6.34
CA THR A 7 -21.45 -14.70 -7.04
C THR A 7 -20.48 -14.16 -6.01
N ILE A 8 -19.17 -14.36 -6.19
CA ILE A 8 -18.16 -13.85 -5.26
C ILE A 8 -17.10 -13.06 -6.01
N SER A 9 -16.47 -12.11 -5.31
CA SER A 9 -15.30 -11.39 -5.81
C SER A 9 -14.04 -11.92 -5.15
N LEU A 10 -13.05 -12.35 -5.92
CA LEU A 10 -11.77 -12.79 -5.38
C LEU A 10 -10.79 -11.63 -5.32
N TYR A 11 -10.01 -11.58 -4.24
CA TYR A 11 -8.88 -10.68 -4.11
C TYR A 11 -7.66 -11.45 -3.63
N THR A 12 -6.56 -11.34 -4.37
CA THR A 12 -5.26 -11.88 -3.98
C THR A 12 -4.38 -10.75 -3.45
N PRO A 13 -4.11 -10.68 -2.13
CA PRO A 13 -3.33 -9.58 -1.56
C PRO A 13 -1.90 -9.49 -2.09
N VAL A 14 -1.25 -10.64 -2.34
CA VAL A 14 0.15 -10.70 -2.80
C VAL A 14 0.32 -10.10 -4.19
N THR A 15 -0.56 -10.44 -5.13
CA THR A 15 -0.47 -9.99 -6.52
C THR A 15 -1.35 -8.76 -6.79
N LYS A 16 -2.12 -8.30 -5.79
CA LYS A 16 -3.19 -7.29 -5.91
C LYS A 16 -4.23 -7.61 -7.00
N LEU A 17 -4.26 -8.84 -7.55
CA LEU A 17 -5.22 -9.22 -8.57
C LEU A 17 -6.61 -9.31 -7.95
N THR A 18 -7.59 -8.74 -8.66
CA THR A 18 -9.01 -8.83 -8.32
C THR A 18 -9.72 -9.54 -9.45
N VAL A 19 -10.45 -10.61 -9.13
CA VAL A 19 -11.33 -11.29 -10.09
C VAL A 19 -12.77 -11.00 -9.65
N PRO A 20 -13.48 -10.09 -10.36
CA PRO A 20 -14.87 -9.83 -10.06
C PRO A 20 -15.75 -11.01 -10.50
N ASP A 21 -16.90 -11.14 -9.85
CA ASP A 21 -18.05 -11.91 -10.31
C ASP A 21 -17.79 -13.38 -10.66
N LEU A 22 -17.00 -14.09 -9.84
CA LEU A 22 -16.88 -15.54 -9.94
C LEU A 22 -18.19 -16.21 -9.51
N VAL A 23 -18.89 -16.82 -10.46
CA VAL A 23 -20.14 -17.53 -10.21
C VAL A 23 -19.86 -18.96 -9.74
N ILE A 24 -20.39 -19.30 -8.56
CA ILE A 24 -20.35 -20.62 -7.93
C ILE A 24 -21.72 -21.26 -8.08
N SER A 25 -21.74 -22.40 -8.78
CA SER A 25 -22.94 -23.20 -8.97
C SER A 25 -23.31 -23.94 -7.67
N PRO A 26 -24.61 -24.09 -7.37
CA PRO A 26 -25.08 -24.73 -6.13
C PRO A 26 -24.70 -26.22 -5.99
N TYR A 27 -24.22 -26.84 -7.08
CA TYR A 27 -23.84 -28.25 -7.14
C TYR A 27 -22.32 -28.48 -7.15
N GLN A 28 -21.52 -27.42 -7.16
CA GLN A 28 -20.07 -27.55 -7.13
C GLN A 28 -19.57 -28.00 -5.76
N THR A 29 -18.57 -28.89 -5.76
CA THR A 29 -17.82 -29.22 -4.55
C THR A 29 -16.81 -28.12 -4.24
N PHE A 30 -16.35 -28.06 -2.99
CA PHE A 30 -15.34 -27.07 -2.59
C PHE A 30 -14.04 -27.19 -3.42
N ASP A 31 -13.60 -28.41 -3.71
CA ASP A 31 -12.44 -28.66 -4.58
C ASP A 31 -12.64 -28.14 -6.01
N GLN A 32 -13.85 -28.28 -6.58
CA GLN A 32 -14.16 -27.75 -7.90
C GLN A 32 -14.12 -26.21 -7.91
N VAL A 33 -14.60 -25.57 -6.83
CA VAL A 33 -14.46 -24.11 -6.65
C VAL A 33 -12.99 -23.72 -6.58
N LEU A 34 -12.17 -24.42 -5.76
CA LEU A 34 -10.73 -24.15 -5.68
C LEU A 34 -10.01 -24.33 -7.02
N GLN A 35 -10.40 -25.31 -7.84
CA GLN A 35 -9.87 -25.45 -9.19
C GLN A 35 -10.23 -24.26 -10.08
N GLY A 36 -11.48 -23.79 -10.04
CA GLY A 36 -11.91 -22.60 -10.77
C GLY A 36 -11.14 -21.34 -10.32
N VAL A 37 -10.93 -21.19 -9.02
CA VAL A 37 -10.13 -20.10 -8.42
C VAL A 37 -8.68 -20.13 -8.92
N ARG A 38 -8.03 -21.31 -8.92
CA ARG A 38 -6.67 -21.51 -9.43
C ARG A 38 -6.53 -21.11 -10.89
N LEU A 39 -7.53 -21.48 -11.71
CA LEU A 39 -7.57 -21.10 -13.12
C LEU A 39 -7.77 -19.60 -13.30
N ALA A 40 -8.68 -18.99 -12.54
CA ALA A 40 -8.97 -17.56 -12.63
C ALA A 40 -7.79 -16.68 -12.21
N ILE A 41 -7.03 -17.11 -11.20
CA ILE A 41 -5.86 -16.38 -10.67
C ILE A 41 -4.56 -16.79 -11.36
N ASN A 42 -4.58 -17.85 -12.18
CA ASN A 42 -3.40 -18.47 -12.76
C ASN A 42 -2.35 -18.88 -11.71
N SER A 43 -2.78 -19.60 -10.66
CA SER A 43 -1.91 -20.11 -9.60
C SER A 43 -2.03 -21.63 -9.45
N LYS A 44 -0.93 -22.27 -9.02
CA LYS A 44 -0.89 -23.71 -8.67
C LYS A 44 -1.53 -24.00 -7.32
N TYR A 45 -1.60 -23.00 -6.45
CA TYR A 45 -2.18 -23.11 -5.11
C TYR A 45 -3.30 -22.08 -4.94
N ALA A 46 -4.32 -22.47 -4.19
CA ALA A 46 -5.39 -21.58 -3.75
C ALA A 46 -5.93 -22.05 -2.42
N ALA A 47 -6.01 -21.15 -1.46
CA ALA A 47 -6.80 -21.28 -0.25
C ALA A 47 -7.66 -20.03 -0.07
N LEU A 48 -8.92 -20.22 0.35
CA LEU A 48 -9.90 -19.15 0.47
C LEU A 48 -10.02 -18.71 1.91
N TYR A 49 -10.16 -17.40 2.10
CA TYR A 49 -10.35 -16.78 3.39
C TYR A 49 -11.39 -15.68 3.30
N THR A 50 -12.08 -15.45 4.40
CA THR A 50 -12.92 -14.26 4.57
C THR A 50 -12.05 -13.00 4.59
N VAL A 51 -12.68 -11.83 4.49
CA VAL A 51 -12.01 -10.53 4.71
C VAL A 51 -11.38 -10.43 6.11
N ASP A 52 -11.79 -11.23 7.09
CA ASP A 52 -11.17 -11.29 8.41
C ASP A 52 -10.05 -12.34 8.51
N ALA A 53 -9.55 -12.84 7.37
CA ALA A 53 -8.58 -13.92 7.25
C ALA A 53 -8.94 -15.23 7.97
N LYS A 54 -10.23 -15.47 8.18
CA LYS A 54 -10.70 -16.79 8.61
C LYS A 54 -10.77 -17.71 7.40
N SER A 55 -10.16 -18.89 7.51
CA SER A 55 -10.17 -19.90 6.45
C SER A 55 -11.61 -20.32 6.12
N ILE A 56 -11.89 -20.39 4.83
CA ILE A 56 -13.14 -20.92 4.27
C ILE A 56 -12.83 -22.32 3.79
N ALA A 57 -13.55 -23.32 4.31
CA ALA A 57 -13.32 -24.73 4.02
C ALA A 57 -14.51 -25.42 3.32
N SER A 58 -15.60 -24.69 3.05
CA SER A 58 -16.78 -25.24 2.39
C SER A 58 -17.53 -24.21 1.56
N VAL A 59 -18.35 -24.68 0.61
CA VAL A 59 -19.16 -23.85 -0.28
C VAL A 59 -20.32 -23.20 0.47
N GLU A 60 -20.79 -23.82 1.55
CA GLU A 60 -21.86 -23.30 2.41
C GLU A 60 -21.43 -22.03 3.13
N ALA A 61 -20.15 -21.91 3.50
CA ALA A 61 -19.59 -20.75 4.19
C ALA A 61 -19.38 -19.52 3.28
N LEU A 62 -19.53 -19.69 1.97
CA LEU A 62 -19.50 -18.58 1.01
C LEU A 62 -20.85 -17.88 0.98
N GLU A 63 -20.86 -16.56 0.91
CA GLU A 63 -22.07 -15.76 0.77
C GLU A 63 -22.15 -15.15 -0.63
N ASP A 64 -23.36 -14.81 -1.08
CA ASP A 64 -23.56 -14.09 -2.34
C ASP A 64 -23.03 -12.65 -2.21
N ASP A 65 -22.46 -12.12 -3.29
CA ASP A 65 -21.74 -10.84 -3.37
C ASP A 65 -20.58 -10.67 -2.37
N GLN A 66 -20.03 -11.78 -1.85
CA GLN A 66 -18.94 -11.75 -0.87
C GLN A 66 -17.59 -11.47 -1.53
N ARG A 67 -16.77 -10.62 -0.91
CA ARG A 67 -15.34 -10.52 -1.22
C ARG A 67 -14.55 -11.57 -0.44
N VAL A 68 -13.77 -12.37 -1.15
CA VAL A 68 -13.00 -13.49 -0.63
C VAL A 68 -11.52 -13.25 -0.89
N LEU A 69 -10.70 -13.39 0.15
CA LEU A 69 -9.26 -13.35 0.04
C LEU A 69 -8.73 -14.70 -0.44
N VAL A 70 -7.73 -14.68 -1.32
CA VAL A 70 -7.12 -15.90 -1.84
C VAL A 70 -5.63 -15.90 -1.57
N ALA A 71 -5.14 -16.95 -0.91
CA ALA A 71 -3.72 -17.23 -0.78
C ALA A 71 -3.24 -17.99 -2.02
N VAL A 72 -2.12 -17.58 -2.60
CA VAL A 72 -1.54 -18.16 -3.83
C VAL A 72 -0.33 -19.04 -3.58
N SER A 73 0.17 -19.12 -2.34
CA SER A 73 1.17 -20.10 -1.91
C SER A 73 0.80 -20.76 -0.58
N LYS A 74 1.42 -21.92 -0.28
CA LYS A 74 1.15 -22.68 0.95
C LYS A 74 1.76 -22.01 2.18
N GLU A 75 2.82 -21.24 1.95
CA GLU A 75 3.58 -20.50 2.96
C GLU A 75 2.96 -19.12 3.24
N GLU A 76 1.98 -18.68 2.44
CA GLU A 76 1.31 -17.40 2.63
C GLU A 76 0.43 -17.43 3.88
N VAL A 77 0.79 -16.61 4.87
CA VAL A 77 -0.06 -16.35 6.03
C VAL A 77 -1.09 -15.31 5.64
N MET A 78 -2.34 -15.73 5.51
CA MET A 78 -3.43 -14.81 5.24
C MET A 78 -3.69 -13.91 6.45
N LEU A 79 -3.76 -12.60 6.21
CA LEU A 79 -4.04 -11.59 7.24
C LEU A 79 -5.34 -10.85 6.87
N PRO A 80 -6.12 -10.38 7.87
CA PRO A 80 -7.37 -9.67 7.62
C PRO A 80 -7.18 -8.56 6.58
N ASP A 81 -8.11 -8.47 5.63
CA ASP A 81 -8.19 -7.39 4.68
C ASP A 81 -8.39 -6.09 5.45
N ALA A 82 -7.43 -5.18 5.31
CA ALA A 82 -7.55 -3.88 5.91
C ALA A 82 -8.48 -3.03 5.01
N VAL A 83 -9.49 -2.41 5.62
CA VAL A 83 -10.54 -1.65 4.92
C VAL A 83 -9.94 -0.67 3.91
N ALA A 84 -10.54 -0.59 2.72
CA ALA A 84 -10.15 0.36 1.68
C ALA A 84 -10.07 1.80 2.23
N GLY A 85 -8.84 2.31 2.30
CA GLY A 85 -8.53 3.63 2.85
C GLY A 85 -7.28 3.58 3.74
N PHE A 86 -6.30 4.42 3.43
CA PHE A 86 -5.11 4.58 4.24
C PHE A 86 -5.33 5.70 5.25
N VAL A 87 -5.01 5.42 6.51
CA VAL A 87 -4.85 6.46 7.51
C VAL A 87 -3.38 6.83 7.51
N VAL A 88 -3.07 8.06 7.12
CA VAL A 88 -1.71 8.57 7.23
C VAL A 88 -1.52 9.08 8.65
N TYR A 89 -0.61 8.47 9.37
CA TYR A 89 -0.32 8.78 10.76
C TYR A 89 0.94 9.62 10.83
N CYS A 90 0.78 10.85 11.29
CA CYS A 90 1.86 11.77 11.61
C CYS A 90 1.86 11.98 13.12
N GLY A 91 2.79 11.35 13.80
CA GLY A 91 2.95 11.49 15.24
C GLY A 91 3.88 10.40 15.73
N GLU A 92 4.77 10.79 16.64
CA GLU A 92 5.53 9.91 17.51
C GLU A 92 4.64 8.74 17.92
N GLU A 93 5.09 7.53 17.58
CA GLU A 93 4.64 6.24 18.05
C GLU A 93 3.57 6.25 19.15
N GLY A 94 2.30 6.47 18.79
CA GLY A 94 1.21 6.27 19.73
C GLY A 94 1.05 4.81 20.15
N ASP A 95 -0.03 4.53 20.91
CA ASP A 95 -0.46 3.25 21.52
C ASP A 95 -0.31 1.96 20.68
N ASP A 96 -0.05 2.06 19.38
CA ASP A 96 0.17 0.94 18.49
C ASP A 96 1.59 0.37 18.55
N VAL A 97 2.62 1.16 18.90
CA VAL A 97 4.03 0.76 18.78
C VAL A 97 4.63 0.19 20.08
N GLY A 98 3.86 0.21 21.19
CA GLY A 98 4.21 -0.44 22.45
C GLY A 98 3.72 -1.89 22.57
N VAL A 99 3.56 -2.66 21.48
CA VAL A 99 3.32 -4.10 21.64
C VAL A 99 4.65 -4.71 22.03
N GLU A 100 4.83 -4.92 23.33
CA GLU A 100 5.93 -5.68 23.91
C GLU A 100 6.10 -7.00 23.14
N VAL A 101 7.03 -7.01 22.19
CA VAL A 101 7.65 -8.26 21.77
C VAL A 101 8.50 -8.69 22.96
N GLU A 102 8.40 -9.95 23.41
CA GLU A 102 9.26 -10.49 24.47
C GLU A 102 10.73 -10.16 24.14
N GLY A 103 11.33 -9.24 24.90
CA GLY A 103 12.69 -8.72 24.66
C GLY A 103 12.78 -7.20 24.49
N GLY A 104 11.66 -6.53 24.16
CA GLY A 104 11.59 -5.07 23.96
C GLY A 104 12.36 -4.58 22.72
N TRP A 105 11.78 -3.65 21.97
CA TRP A 105 12.56 -2.84 21.04
C TRP A 105 13.13 -1.66 21.83
N GLY A 106 14.37 -1.24 21.51
CA GLY A 106 14.95 -0.01 22.07
C GLY A 106 14.15 1.24 21.70
N ASP A 107 14.59 2.41 22.14
CA ASP A 107 13.93 3.67 21.77
C ASP A 107 13.98 3.87 20.25
N TRP A 108 12.89 4.36 19.65
CA TRP A 108 12.74 4.38 18.19
C TRP A 108 13.88 5.15 17.51
N ASP A 109 14.30 6.26 18.10
CA ASP A 109 15.37 7.09 17.56
C ASP A 109 16.74 6.38 17.58
N ASP A 110 16.92 5.42 18.49
CA ASP A 110 18.14 4.60 18.62
C ASP A 110 18.13 3.36 17.70
N LEU A 111 16.97 2.98 17.16
CA LEU A 111 16.86 1.84 16.25
C LEU A 111 17.50 2.15 14.89
N THR A 112 18.22 1.16 14.36
CA THR A 112 18.69 1.16 12.98
C THR A 112 17.52 1.12 12.00
N ASP A 113 17.72 1.58 10.76
CA ASP A 113 16.70 1.54 9.70
C ASP A 113 16.14 0.12 9.48
N ARG A 114 16.98 -0.89 9.67
CA ARG A 114 16.58 -2.30 9.57
C ARG A 114 15.68 -2.71 10.72
N GLU A 115 16.04 -2.37 11.95
CA GLU A 115 15.21 -2.65 13.13
C GLU A 115 13.87 -1.92 13.06
N LYS A 116 13.86 -0.67 12.57
CA LYS A 116 12.63 0.10 12.29
C LYS A 116 11.72 -0.61 11.29
N CYS A 117 12.31 -1.13 10.20
CA CYS A 117 11.59 -1.92 9.21
C CYS A 117 11.01 -3.21 9.83
N ASP A 118 11.82 -3.96 10.59
CA ASP A 118 11.41 -5.22 11.21
C ASP A 118 10.33 -4.98 12.28
N HIS A 119 10.42 -3.89 13.04
CA HIS A 119 9.41 -3.48 14.01
C HIS A 119 8.05 -3.23 13.36
N ILE A 120 7.99 -2.39 12.32
CA ILE A 120 6.73 -2.10 11.61
C ILE A 120 6.16 -3.36 10.93
N THR A 121 7.03 -4.22 10.39
CA THR A 121 6.62 -5.49 9.78
C THR A 121 6.04 -6.45 10.82
N SER A 122 6.68 -6.56 11.99
CA SER A 122 6.18 -7.34 13.12
C SER A 122 4.83 -6.82 13.63
N LEU A 123 4.68 -5.50 13.73
CA LEU A 123 3.43 -4.86 14.13
C LEU A 123 2.26 -5.17 13.18
N ASN A 124 2.52 -5.22 11.87
CA ASN A 124 1.51 -5.63 10.89
C ASN A 124 1.09 -7.11 11.04
N THR A 125 1.97 -7.95 11.59
CA THR A 125 1.69 -9.36 11.87
C THR A 125 0.91 -9.53 13.17
N MET A 126 1.32 -8.83 14.24
CA MET A 126 0.69 -8.90 15.57
C MET A 126 -0.64 -8.14 15.63
N LYS A 127 -0.74 -6.99 14.95
CA LYS A 127 -1.94 -6.14 14.84
C LYS A 127 -2.26 -5.87 13.37
N PRO A 128 -2.91 -6.82 12.66
CA PRO A 128 -3.24 -6.67 11.24
C PRO A 128 -4.11 -5.46 10.91
N THR A 129 -4.88 -4.96 11.87
CA THR A 129 -5.68 -3.71 11.74
C THR A 129 -4.83 -2.47 11.42
N THR A 130 -3.51 -2.54 11.63
CA THR A 130 -2.59 -1.43 11.33
C THR A 130 -1.95 -1.48 9.94
N ARG A 131 -2.25 -2.50 9.13
CA ARG A 131 -1.62 -2.74 7.81
C ARG A 131 -1.90 -1.67 6.76
N ASN A 132 -2.98 -0.90 6.92
CA ASN A 132 -3.33 0.26 6.09
C ASN A 132 -3.02 1.61 6.77
N LYS A 133 -2.21 1.61 7.84
CA LYS A 133 -1.74 2.85 8.46
C LYS A 133 -0.34 3.16 7.95
N LEU A 134 -0.18 4.16 7.09
CA LEU A 134 1.15 4.65 6.70
C LEU A 134 1.69 5.50 7.84
N ARG A 135 2.81 5.07 8.44
CA ARG A 135 3.50 5.72 9.54
C ARG A 135 4.61 6.58 8.98
N ILE A 136 4.50 7.89 9.18
CA ILE A 136 5.54 8.82 8.76
C ILE A 136 6.55 8.92 9.91
N THR A 137 7.80 8.55 9.62
CA THR A 137 8.86 8.42 10.64
C THR A 137 9.89 9.55 10.60
N ARG A 138 9.72 10.53 9.69
CA ARG A 138 10.55 11.74 9.60
C ARG A 138 9.68 12.99 9.46
N SER A 139 10.19 14.13 9.87
CA SER A 139 9.50 15.41 9.69
C SER A 139 9.54 15.86 8.23
N TYR A 140 8.48 16.54 7.78
CA TYR A 140 8.42 17.10 6.43
C TYR A 140 9.59 18.06 6.14
N GLN A 141 10.01 18.86 7.13
CA GLN A 141 11.08 19.85 6.94
C GLN A 141 12.39 19.18 6.55
N SER A 142 12.74 18.06 7.19
CA SER A 142 13.95 17.30 6.88
C SER A 142 13.85 16.64 5.49
N VAL A 143 12.70 16.00 5.20
CA VAL A 143 12.47 15.37 3.90
C VAL A 143 12.46 16.39 2.75
N ALA A 144 11.88 17.57 2.96
CA ALA A 144 11.86 18.64 1.97
C ALA A 144 13.26 19.22 1.71
N ALA A 145 14.13 19.27 2.72
CA ALA A 145 15.52 19.69 2.56
C ALA A 145 16.30 18.71 1.68
N ASP A 146 16.15 17.40 1.92
CA ASP A 146 16.79 16.35 1.11
C ASP A 146 16.35 16.43 -0.36
N LEU A 147 15.03 16.57 -0.60
CA LEU A 147 14.49 16.73 -1.95
C LEU A 147 14.99 18.00 -2.64
N ALA A 148 15.09 19.11 -1.91
CA ALA A 148 15.59 20.37 -2.46
C ALA A 148 17.08 20.28 -2.84
N GLU A 149 17.89 19.51 -2.12
CA GLU A 149 19.29 19.27 -2.48
C GLU A 149 19.40 18.47 -3.77
N ILE A 150 18.58 17.43 -3.93
CA ILE A 150 18.50 16.67 -5.19
C ILE A 150 18.10 17.61 -6.35
N GLU A 151 17.11 18.50 -6.16
CA GLU A 151 16.73 19.47 -7.20
C GLU A 151 17.86 20.43 -7.59
N LYS A 152 18.69 20.86 -6.63
CA LYS A 152 19.83 21.74 -6.94
C LYS A 152 20.83 21.02 -7.84
N VAL A 153 21.13 19.76 -7.55
CA VAL A 153 22.05 18.96 -8.38
C VAL A 153 21.48 18.77 -9.79
N ILE A 154 20.18 18.46 -9.92
CA ILE A 154 19.50 18.39 -11.22
C ILE A 154 19.66 19.70 -12.00
N LYS A 155 19.39 20.84 -11.35
CA LYS A 155 19.42 22.18 -11.98
C LYS A 155 20.83 22.64 -12.34
N ALA A 156 21.83 22.28 -11.53
CA ALA A 156 23.21 22.67 -11.75
C ALA A 156 23.81 22.04 -13.03
N SER A 157 23.14 21.05 -13.65
CA SER A 157 23.68 20.25 -14.76
C SER A 157 25.03 19.62 -14.43
N ASP A 158 25.38 19.61 -13.16
CA ASP A 158 26.63 19.11 -12.64
C ASP A 158 26.44 17.59 -12.57
N THR A 159 27.01 16.88 -13.53
CA THR A 159 27.03 15.41 -13.58
C THR A 159 27.89 14.80 -12.45
N GLY A 160 28.15 15.56 -11.38
CA GLY A 160 28.62 15.00 -10.14
C GLY A 160 27.58 13.98 -9.66
N PRO A 161 28.00 12.83 -9.12
CA PRO A 161 27.05 11.93 -8.51
C PRO A 161 26.31 12.74 -7.43
N VAL A 162 24.99 12.93 -7.58
CA VAL A 162 24.12 13.06 -6.41
C VAL A 162 24.67 12.01 -5.44
N ALA A 163 25.11 12.40 -4.25
CA ALA A 163 25.82 11.46 -3.38
C ALA A 163 24.92 10.24 -3.14
N LEU A 164 25.16 9.21 -3.95
CA LEU A 164 24.45 7.96 -4.03
C LEU A 164 25.15 6.81 -3.29
N PRO A 165 26.25 6.98 -2.50
CA PRO A 165 26.82 5.83 -1.84
C PRO A 165 25.71 5.15 -1.03
N ASP A 166 25.48 3.89 -1.37
CA ASP A 166 24.58 2.99 -0.68
C ASP A 166 23.07 3.30 -0.78
N ALA A 167 22.60 4.14 -1.73
CA ALA A 167 21.16 4.41 -1.89
C ALA A 167 20.32 3.14 -2.10
N GLU A 168 20.81 2.21 -2.94
CA GLU A 168 20.14 0.92 -3.17
C GLU A 168 20.10 0.06 -1.90
N PHE A 169 21.21 0.03 -1.16
CA PHE A 169 21.33 -0.70 0.10
C PHE A 169 20.43 -0.11 1.19
N ASN A 170 20.35 1.22 1.27
CA ASN A 170 19.49 1.93 2.21
C ASN A 170 18.01 1.64 1.91
N ILE A 171 17.60 1.70 0.64
CA ILE A 171 16.24 1.33 0.22
C ILE A 171 15.93 -0.11 0.64
N GLU A 172 16.83 -1.06 0.35
CA GLU A 172 16.64 -2.46 0.72
C GLU A 172 16.54 -2.65 2.24
N ASN A 173 17.38 -1.99 3.03
CA ASN A 173 17.33 -2.05 4.50
C ASN A 173 16.04 -1.48 5.07
N ARG A 174 15.57 -0.36 4.52
CA ARG A 174 14.38 0.36 5.02
C ARG A 174 13.08 -0.31 4.63
N TRP A 175 13.03 -1.00 3.49
CA TRP A 175 11.82 -1.65 3.00
C TRP A 175 11.83 -3.17 3.09
N ASN A 176 12.98 -3.79 3.38
CA ASN A 176 13.19 -5.23 3.26
C ASN A 176 12.80 -5.74 1.85
N LEU A 177 13.02 -4.90 0.84
CA LEU A 177 12.63 -5.11 -0.54
C LEU A 177 13.57 -4.32 -1.46
N THR A 178 14.07 -4.95 -2.52
CA THR A 178 14.87 -4.22 -3.51
C THR A 178 13.98 -3.28 -4.32
N TYR A 179 14.52 -2.16 -4.80
CA TYR A 179 13.76 -1.20 -5.61
C TYR A 179 13.15 -1.82 -6.88
N ASP A 180 13.82 -2.84 -7.44
CA ASP A 180 13.38 -3.63 -8.59
C ASP A 180 12.08 -4.43 -8.33
N HIS A 181 11.81 -4.79 -7.07
CA HIS A 181 10.57 -5.45 -6.67
C HIS A 181 9.52 -4.46 -6.15
N PHE A 182 9.95 -3.28 -5.70
CA PHE A 182 9.06 -2.20 -5.29
C PHE A 182 8.30 -1.60 -6.48
N ILE A 183 8.98 -1.40 -7.61
CA ILE A 183 8.40 -0.80 -8.82
C ILE A 183 7.99 -1.91 -9.80
N PRO A 184 6.74 -1.96 -10.27
CA PRO A 184 6.33 -2.93 -11.28
C PRO A 184 7.21 -2.83 -12.54
N PRO A 185 7.55 -3.96 -13.21
CA PRO A 185 8.46 -3.95 -14.36
C PRO A 185 8.08 -3.01 -15.50
N ALA A 186 6.77 -2.76 -15.68
CA ALA A 186 6.25 -1.83 -16.70
C ALA A 186 6.61 -0.35 -16.42
N HIS A 187 6.99 -0.04 -15.19
CA HIS A 187 7.35 1.30 -14.71
C HIS A 187 8.86 1.48 -14.53
N CYS A 188 9.64 0.42 -14.78
CA CYS A 188 11.08 0.44 -14.75
C CYS A 188 11.66 0.87 -16.11
N PRO A 189 12.85 1.51 -16.15
CA PRO A 189 13.56 1.76 -17.39
C PRO A 189 13.84 0.45 -18.13
N PRO A 190 13.86 0.46 -19.47
CA PRO A 190 14.16 -0.74 -20.24
C PRO A 190 15.56 -1.26 -19.85
N ARG A 191 15.64 -2.55 -19.52
CA ARG A 191 16.91 -3.23 -19.21
C ARG A 191 17.73 -3.40 -20.50
N PHE A 192 18.41 -2.36 -20.97
CA PHE A 192 19.39 -2.50 -22.03
C PHE A 192 20.66 -3.16 -21.48
N LYS A 193 21.37 -3.90 -22.34
CA LYS A 193 22.66 -4.56 -22.03
C LYS A 193 23.78 -3.53 -21.83
N THR A 194 23.67 -2.68 -20.84
CA THR A 194 24.68 -1.67 -20.49
C THR A 194 25.06 -1.82 -19.03
N ASN A 195 26.36 -1.95 -18.80
CA ASN A 195 27.01 -2.16 -17.52
C ASN A 195 26.59 -1.13 -16.45
N GLY A 196 25.62 -1.49 -15.62
CA GLY A 196 25.66 -1.16 -14.19
C GLY A 196 24.66 -0.15 -13.63
N ALA A 197 24.07 0.78 -14.40
CA ALA A 197 23.08 1.72 -13.86
C ALA A 197 21.88 1.88 -14.81
N ILE A 198 20.80 1.17 -14.50
CA ILE A 198 19.55 1.18 -15.27
C ILE A 198 18.69 2.41 -14.91
N TRP A 199 18.83 2.90 -13.67
CA TRP A 199 18.04 3.99 -13.12
C TRP A 199 18.80 5.32 -13.10
N SER A 200 18.08 6.43 -13.28
CA SER A 200 18.68 7.75 -13.17
C SER A 200 19.07 8.04 -11.71
N PRO A 201 20.25 8.64 -11.45
CA PRO A 201 20.68 8.99 -10.10
C PRO A 201 19.68 9.80 -9.27
N PRO A 202 18.98 10.81 -9.83
CA PRO A 202 18.01 11.57 -9.05
C PRO A 202 16.78 10.76 -8.63
N VAL A 203 16.35 9.79 -9.46
CA VAL A 203 15.24 8.89 -9.11
C VAL A 203 15.63 7.99 -7.96
N LEU A 204 16.82 7.37 -8.00
CA LEU A 204 17.31 6.53 -6.90
C LEU A 204 17.45 7.33 -5.60
N ALA A 205 18.02 8.53 -5.65
CA ALA A 205 18.13 9.40 -4.47
C ALA A 205 16.74 9.78 -3.91
N ALA A 206 15.77 10.10 -4.78
CA ALA A 206 14.42 10.41 -4.33
C ALA A 206 13.70 9.18 -3.74
N LEU A 207 13.94 7.97 -4.27
CA LEU A 207 13.42 6.72 -3.72
C LEU A 207 14.03 6.42 -2.36
N ASP A 208 15.32 6.74 -2.17
CA ASP A 208 15.97 6.64 -0.86
C ASP A 208 15.33 7.59 0.17
N VAL A 209 14.99 8.82 -0.26
CA VAL A 209 14.21 9.73 0.57
C VAL A 209 12.82 9.16 0.88
N LEU A 210 12.10 8.61 -0.11
CA LEU A 210 10.80 8.00 0.11
C LEU A 210 10.85 6.83 1.11
N SER A 211 11.88 5.98 1.02
CA SER A 211 12.07 4.84 1.93
C SER A 211 12.40 5.29 3.35
N SER A 212 13.17 6.38 3.51
CA SER A 212 13.66 6.89 4.80
C SER A 212 12.57 7.31 5.80
N PHE A 213 11.33 7.53 5.34
CA PHE A 213 10.22 7.86 6.24
C PHE A 213 9.08 6.85 6.21
N THR A 214 9.23 5.74 5.46
CA THR A 214 8.19 4.71 5.23
C THR A 214 8.69 3.28 5.51
N HIS A 215 9.51 3.13 6.54
CA HIS A 215 10.14 1.86 6.96
C HIS A 215 9.17 0.67 7.00
N GLY A 216 9.49 -0.43 6.32
CA GLY A 216 8.65 -1.64 6.26
C GLY A 216 7.30 -1.45 5.56
N GLN A 217 7.05 -0.32 4.91
CA GLN A 217 5.75 0.03 4.30
C GLN A 217 5.83 0.25 2.79
N ALA A 218 6.74 -0.45 2.11
CA ALA A 218 6.93 -0.41 0.67
C ALA A 218 5.61 -0.49 -0.11
N ARG A 219 4.71 -1.42 0.26
CA ARG A 219 3.40 -1.53 -0.40
C ARG A 219 2.61 -0.22 -0.39
N LEU A 220 2.59 0.48 0.75
CA LEU A 220 1.85 1.73 0.90
C LEU A 220 2.53 2.88 0.16
N ALA A 221 3.86 2.96 0.25
CA ALA A 221 4.64 3.94 -0.50
C ALA A 221 4.44 3.79 -2.03
N ALA A 222 4.35 2.55 -2.52
CA ALA A 222 4.09 2.26 -3.93
C ALA A 222 2.74 2.81 -4.40
N GLU A 223 1.70 2.77 -3.56
CA GLU A 223 0.38 3.31 -3.94
C GLU A 223 0.40 4.84 -4.11
N PHE A 224 1.20 5.54 -3.32
CA PHE A 224 1.43 6.98 -3.50
C PHE A 224 2.25 7.28 -4.75
N LEU A 225 3.22 6.43 -5.08
CA LEU A 225 4.01 6.56 -6.31
C LEU A 225 3.16 6.31 -7.55
N GLU A 226 2.36 5.24 -7.57
CA GLU A 226 1.42 4.93 -8.65
C GLU A 226 0.43 6.08 -8.87
N GLU A 227 -0.07 6.69 -7.79
CA GLU A 227 -0.96 7.86 -7.90
C GLU A 227 -0.26 9.09 -8.47
N ALA A 228 0.97 9.38 -8.04
CA ALA A 228 1.78 10.47 -8.58
C ALA A 228 2.03 10.30 -10.08
N MET A 229 2.43 9.09 -10.49
CA MET A 229 2.61 8.75 -11.91
C MET A 229 1.32 8.91 -12.70
N LYS A 230 0.20 8.45 -12.16
CA LYS A 230 -1.10 8.59 -12.80
C LYS A 230 -1.47 10.06 -13.00
N MET A 231 -1.23 10.92 -12.01
CA MET A 231 -1.45 12.36 -12.16
C MET A 231 -0.59 12.95 -13.29
N ARG A 232 0.67 12.54 -13.42
CA ARG A 232 1.53 12.99 -14.54
C ARG A 232 0.99 12.53 -15.90
N VAL A 233 0.59 11.26 -16.02
CA VAL A 233 0.08 10.68 -17.28
C VAL A 233 -1.27 11.30 -17.66
N ASP A 234 -2.20 11.41 -16.70
CA ASP A 234 -3.56 11.89 -16.93
C ASP A 234 -3.63 13.42 -17.12
N GLU A 235 -2.83 14.21 -16.38
CA GLU A 235 -2.84 15.68 -16.45
C GLU A 235 -1.83 16.25 -17.46
N GLY A 236 -0.75 15.52 -17.75
CA GLY A 236 0.39 15.99 -18.56
C GLY A 236 0.38 15.56 -20.03
N GLY A 237 -0.54 14.66 -20.43
CA GLY A 237 -0.58 14.12 -21.80
C GLY A 237 0.64 13.25 -22.16
N GLU A 238 1.45 12.89 -21.17
CA GLU A 238 2.67 12.13 -21.34
C GLU A 238 2.35 10.62 -21.25
N THR A 239 2.71 9.86 -22.28
CA THR A 239 2.43 8.40 -22.32
C THR A 239 3.52 7.55 -21.68
N ASP A 240 4.60 8.18 -21.22
CA ASP A 240 5.74 7.48 -20.62
C ASP A 240 5.39 7.00 -19.21
N MET A 241 5.32 5.68 -19.06
CA MET A 241 5.01 5.00 -17.81
C MET A 241 6.24 4.75 -16.94
N VAL A 242 7.44 5.17 -17.34
CA VAL A 242 8.65 5.04 -16.52
C VAL A 242 8.63 6.06 -15.38
N VAL A 243 9.04 5.64 -14.18
CA VAL A 243 9.12 6.50 -12.99
C VAL A 243 10.17 7.59 -13.20
N LYS A 244 9.76 8.85 -12.93
CA LYS A 244 10.62 10.03 -12.96
C LYS A 244 10.82 10.63 -11.57
N TYR A 245 11.78 11.54 -11.45
CA TYR A 245 12.07 12.23 -10.19
C TYR A 245 10.82 12.97 -9.67
N GLU A 246 10.09 13.62 -10.58
CA GLU A 246 8.87 14.36 -10.26
C GLU A 246 7.80 13.45 -9.67
N ASP A 247 7.68 12.20 -10.15
CA ASP A 247 6.71 11.23 -9.62
C ASP A 247 7.03 10.89 -8.16
N VAL A 248 8.30 10.68 -7.84
CA VAL A 248 8.72 10.36 -6.47
C VAL A 248 8.56 11.57 -5.55
N ARG A 249 8.94 12.77 -6.02
CA ARG A 249 8.72 14.03 -5.28
C ARG A 249 7.24 14.26 -4.99
N ASP A 250 6.38 14.06 -5.99
CA ASP A 250 4.94 14.28 -5.87
C ASP A 250 4.29 13.20 -4.99
N ALA A 251 4.79 11.96 -5.02
CA ALA A 251 4.39 10.90 -4.09
C ALA A 251 4.70 11.28 -2.64
N VAL A 252 5.90 11.80 -2.37
CA VAL A 252 6.26 12.33 -1.04
C VAL A 252 5.28 13.43 -0.64
N ALA A 253 5.05 14.41 -1.50
CA ALA A 253 4.12 15.49 -1.21
C ALA A 253 2.69 14.99 -0.92
N LEU A 254 2.18 14.02 -1.69
CA LEU A 254 0.88 13.40 -1.45
C LEU A 254 0.79 12.73 -0.07
N VAL A 255 1.84 12.05 0.39
CA VAL A 255 1.86 11.44 1.73
C VAL A 255 1.67 12.52 2.80
N TYR A 256 2.46 13.58 2.75
CA TYR A 256 2.39 14.68 3.72
C TYR A 256 1.11 15.53 3.60
N GLU A 257 0.55 15.69 2.39
CA GLU A 257 -0.76 16.33 2.18
C GLU A 257 -1.88 15.53 2.83
N ARG A 258 -1.90 14.21 2.62
CA ARG A 258 -2.93 13.32 3.20
C ARG A 258 -2.80 13.16 4.71
N ALA A 259 -1.59 13.32 5.24
CA ALA A 259 -1.34 13.44 6.67
C ALA A 259 -1.85 14.75 7.27
N GLY A 260 -2.19 15.75 6.44
CA GLY A 260 -2.55 17.09 6.89
C GLY A 260 -1.39 17.94 7.40
N ILE A 261 -0.14 17.51 7.15
CA ILE A 261 1.09 18.21 7.58
C ILE A 261 1.35 19.42 6.69
N ILE A 262 1.05 19.29 5.40
CA ILE A 262 1.19 20.37 4.41
C ILE A 262 -0.15 20.63 3.70
N PRO A 263 -0.35 21.84 3.14
CA PRO A 263 -1.59 22.16 2.45
C PRO A 263 -1.83 21.28 1.21
N ALA A 264 -3.03 20.73 1.09
CA ALA A 264 -3.49 19.99 -0.10
C ALA A 264 -3.45 20.87 -1.37
N LYS A 265 -2.43 20.69 -2.21
CA LYS A 265 -2.21 21.38 -3.49
C LYS A 265 -2.34 20.41 -4.66
N LEU A 266 -1.74 19.22 -4.59
CA LEU A 266 -1.80 18.19 -5.62
C LEU A 266 -3.16 17.51 -5.64
N THR A 267 -3.62 17.06 -4.47
CA THR A 267 -4.94 16.40 -4.30
C THR A 267 -6.13 17.28 -4.69
N LYS A 268 -5.97 18.62 -4.72
CA LYS A 268 -7.01 19.55 -5.19
C LYS A 268 -7.04 19.72 -6.71
N LYS A 269 -5.94 19.51 -7.42
CA LYS A 269 -5.88 19.64 -8.89
C LYS A 269 -6.58 18.49 -9.61
N GLY A 270 -6.41 17.25 -9.12
CA GLY A 270 -7.19 16.08 -9.58
C GLY A 270 -8.68 16.13 -9.19
N GLY A 271 -9.09 17.13 -8.40
CA GLY A 271 -10.44 17.26 -7.84
C GLY A 271 -11.36 18.20 -8.65
N LYS A 272 -11.68 17.87 -9.90
CA LYS A 272 -12.99 18.28 -10.43
C LYS A 272 -14.07 17.53 -9.63
N LYS A 273 -14.61 18.20 -8.59
CA LYS A 273 -15.81 17.86 -7.79
C LYS A 273 -16.25 16.38 -7.83
N GLY A 274 -15.82 15.59 -6.83
CA GLY A 274 -16.33 14.24 -6.61
C GLY A 274 -16.36 13.85 -5.12
N GLY A 275 -17.42 14.24 -4.41
CA GLY A 275 -18.09 13.39 -3.41
C GLY A 275 -17.43 13.02 -2.05
N GLY A 276 -16.23 13.50 -1.70
CA GLY A 276 -15.59 13.06 -0.44
C GLY A 276 -16.16 13.62 0.87
N LYS A 277 -16.92 14.72 0.83
CA LYS A 277 -17.41 15.42 2.04
C LYS A 277 -18.85 15.08 2.45
N GLU A 278 -19.60 14.34 1.65
CA GLU A 278 -21.02 14.02 1.93
C GLU A 278 -21.22 12.72 2.73
N ARG A 279 -20.29 11.75 2.64
CA ARG A 279 -20.43 10.47 3.37
C ARG A 279 -20.22 10.56 4.88
N ARG A 280 -19.57 11.61 5.41
CA ARG A 280 -19.40 11.80 6.86
C ARG A 280 -20.62 12.38 7.58
N LYS A 281 -21.64 12.87 6.88
CA LYS A 281 -22.90 13.33 7.50
C LYS A 281 -24.06 12.33 7.40
N ALA A 282 -23.99 11.33 6.51
CA ALA A 282 -25.06 10.34 6.35
C ALA A 282 -25.05 9.20 7.38
N ALA A 283 -23.97 9.02 8.16
CA ALA A 283 -23.85 7.94 9.14
C ALA A 283 -24.23 8.31 10.60
N ARG A 284 -24.69 9.55 10.86
CA ARG A 284 -25.05 10.02 12.22
C ARG A 284 -26.54 10.32 12.43
N GLY A 285 -27.41 9.92 11.51
CA GLY A 285 -28.84 10.27 11.55
C GLY A 285 -29.79 9.10 11.35
N LYS A 286 -29.70 8.03 12.15
CA LYS A 286 -30.81 7.08 12.34
C LYS A 286 -30.67 6.30 13.66
N GLY A 287 -30.57 7.04 14.76
CA GLY A 287 -30.86 6.51 16.09
C GLY A 287 -32.37 6.47 16.30
N ARG A 288 -32.91 5.25 16.39
CA ARG A 288 -34.25 4.94 16.92
C ARG A 288 -34.56 5.80 18.16
N LYS A 289 -35.68 6.51 18.16
CA LYS A 289 -36.41 6.82 19.40
C LYS A 289 -37.58 5.83 19.51
N VAL A 290 -37.46 4.91 20.45
CA VAL A 290 -38.55 4.13 21.00
C VAL A 290 -38.79 4.63 22.42
N GLY A 291 -40.05 4.98 22.74
CA GLY A 291 -40.61 4.93 24.08
C GLY A 291 -40.68 6.25 24.88
N GLY A 292 -41.88 6.63 25.29
CA GLY A 292 -42.11 7.52 26.43
C GLY A 292 -43.46 8.27 26.41
N LEU A 293 -44.51 7.63 26.92
CA LEU A 293 -45.75 8.27 27.38
C LEU A 293 -45.48 9.39 28.39
N ASN A 294 -46.24 10.49 28.33
CA ASN A 294 -47.14 10.97 29.40
C ASN A 294 -47.60 12.42 29.13
N ALA A 295 -48.89 12.57 28.83
CA ALA A 295 -49.84 13.59 29.29
C ALA A 295 -51.10 13.52 28.42
#